data_AF-A0A7Y7DAH8-F1
#
_entry.id   AF-A0A7Y7DAH8-F1
#
_cell.length_a   1.000
_cell.length_b   1.000
_cell.length_c   1.000
_cell.angle_alpha   90.00
_cell.angle_beta   90.00
_cell.angle_gamma   90.00
#
_symmetry.space_group_name_H-M   'P 1'
#
loop_
_entity.id
_entity.type
_entity.pdbx_description
1 polymer ?
#
loop_
_entity_poly.entity_id
_entity_poly.type
_entity_poly.pdbx_seq_one_letter_code
_entity_poly.pdbx_strand_id
1 'polypeptide(L)' 'MDYSKMGGAKKPSAAPKHGEHKRQAPGGKAAPKAELLARMKAAAVKKTEK' A
#
# COMPACT_ATOMS: atom_id res chain seq x y z
N MET A 1 22.80 41.96 -15.18
CA MET A 1 22.02 40.72 -14.99
C MET A 1 22.90 39.75 -14.21
N ASP A 2 22.54 39.43 -12.97
CA ASP A 2 23.34 38.52 -12.13
C ASP A 2 23.10 37.07 -12.55
N TYR A 3 24.03 36.50 -13.31
CA TYR A 3 23.96 35.11 -13.77
C TYR A 3 23.96 34.08 -12.62
N SER A 4 24.38 34.50 -11.41
CA SER A 4 24.28 33.68 -10.19
C SER A 4 22.83 33.36 -9.79
N LYS A 5 21.86 34.18 -10.23
CA LYS A 5 20.41 33.95 -9.99
C LYS A 5 19.79 32.95 -10.97
N MET A 6 20.51 32.58 -12.03
CA MET A 6 20.09 31.51 -12.93
C MET A 6 20.60 30.19 -12.38
N GLY A 7 19.88 29.65 -11.39
CA GLY A 7 20.21 28.38 -10.75
C GLY A 7 20.51 27.31 -11.80
N GLY A 8 21.64 26.60 -11.60
CA GLY A 8 22.18 25.65 -12.57
C GLY A 8 21.25 24.49 -12.93
N ALA A 9 21.66 23.69 -13.91
CA ALA A 9 20.86 22.57 -14.43
C ALA A 9 20.42 21.62 -13.31
N LYS A 10 19.10 21.47 -13.14
CA LYS A 10 18.52 20.54 -12.17
C LYS A 10 18.82 19.10 -12.59
N LYS A 11 19.30 18.28 -11.66
CA LYS A 11 19.54 16.85 -11.91
C LYS A 11 18.22 16.14 -12.24
N PRO A 12 18.20 15.22 -13.22
CA PRO A 12 17.01 14.40 -13.46
C PRO A 12 16.73 13.53 -12.24
N SER A 13 15.50 13.55 -11.75
CA SER A 13 15.05 12.67 -10.66
C SER A 13 14.53 11.37 -11.24
N ALA A 14 15.03 10.24 -10.74
CA ALA A 14 14.53 8.91 -11.06
C ALA A 14 13.38 8.47 -10.13
N ALA A 15 12.98 9.32 -9.17
CA ALA A 15 11.91 8.99 -8.26
C ALA A 15 10.55 8.98 -9.00
N PRO A 16 9.67 8.00 -8.71
CA PRO A 16 8.32 7.98 -9.24
C PRO A 16 7.58 9.29 -8.92
N LYS A 17 6.79 9.78 -9.86
CA LYS A 17 6.00 10.99 -9.63
C LYS A 17 4.93 10.72 -8.57
N HIS A 18 4.65 11.70 -7.72
CA HIS A 18 3.54 11.62 -6.77
C HIS A 18 2.23 11.37 -7.55
N GLY A 19 1.75 10.13 -7.51
CA GLY A 19 0.61 9.66 -8.31
C GLY A 19 0.85 8.34 -9.06
N GLU A 20 2.12 7.93 -9.24
CA GLU A 20 2.45 6.65 -9.88
C GLU A 20 2.29 5.43 -8.95
N HIS A 21 2.20 5.65 -7.64
CA HIS A 21 1.76 4.63 -6.69
C HIS A 21 0.25 4.44 -6.77
N LYS A 22 -0.21 3.72 -7.79
CA LYS A 22 -1.60 3.23 -7.84
C LYS A 22 -1.78 2.24 -6.67
N ARG A 23 -2.70 2.55 -5.77
CA ARG A 23 -3.16 1.63 -4.70
C ARG A 23 -3.59 0.33 -5.37
N GLN A 24 -2.84 -0.75 -5.18
CA GLN A 24 -3.30 -2.07 -5.59
C GLN A 24 -4.59 -2.35 -4.82
N ALA A 25 -5.71 -2.43 -5.55
CA ALA A 25 -6.95 -2.86 -4.93
C ALA A 25 -6.73 -4.28 -4.43
N PRO A 26 -7.05 -4.61 -3.17
CA PRO A 26 -6.99 -5.99 -2.70
C PRO A 26 -7.85 -6.84 -3.64
N GLY A 27 -7.21 -7.80 -4.30
CA GLY A 27 -7.84 -8.64 -5.30
C GLY A 27 -8.92 -9.52 -4.67
N GLY A 28 -10.15 -9.37 -5.16
CA GLY A 28 -11.26 -10.26 -4.81
C GLY A 28 -12.26 -9.66 -3.82
N LYS A 29 -13.52 -10.10 -3.93
CA LYS A 29 -14.57 -9.77 -2.98
C LYS A 29 -14.15 -10.29 -1.61
N ALA A 30 -14.06 -9.40 -0.62
CA ALA A 30 -13.90 -9.82 0.76
C ALA A 30 -15.06 -10.78 1.09
N ALA A 31 -14.72 -11.93 1.71
CA ALA A 31 -15.72 -12.89 2.14
C ALA A 31 -16.77 -12.18 3.01
N PRO A 32 -18.06 -12.54 2.90
CA PRO A 32 -19.09 -11.95 3.75
C PRO A 32 -18.68 -12.08 5.22
N LYS A 33 -18.96 -11.04 6.01
CA LYS A 33 -18.50 -10.91 7.41
C LYS A 33 -18.80 -12.16 8.26
N ALA A 34 -19.87 -12.87 7.95
CA ALA A 34 -20.23 -14.14 8.58
C ALA A 34 -19.16 -15.24 8.40
N GLU A 35 -18.62 -15.40 7.19
CA GLU A 35 -17.58 -16.39 6.90
C GLU A 35 -16.25 -16.06 7.59
N LEU A 36 -15.90 -14.77 7.68
CA LEU A 36 -14.71 -14.32 8.40
C LEU A 36 -14.80 -14.65 9.89
N LEU A 37 -15.96 -14.39 10.51
CA LEU A 37 -16.20 -14.70 11.91
C LEU A 37 -16.17 -16.21 12.19
N ALA A 38 -16.71 -17.02 11.28
CA ALA A 38 -16.63 -18.48 11.39
C ALA A 38 -15.17 -18.98 11.35
N ARG A 39 -14.35 -18.44 10.44
CA ARG A 39 -12.92 -18.76 10.35
C ARG A 39 -12.15 -18.35 11.61
N MET A 40 -12.43 -17.18 12.18
CA MET A 40 -11.78 -16.72 13.42
C MET A 40 -12.14 -17.61 14.62
N LYS A 41 -13.41 -18.00 14.76
CA LYS A 41 -13.83 -18.89 15.84
C LYS A 41 -13.18 -20.27 15.72
N ALA A 42 -13.14 -20.84 14.52
CA ALA A 42 -12.48 -22.12 14.27
C ALA A 42 -10.97 -22.05 14.55
N ALA A 43 -10.31 -20.94 14.21
CA ALA A 43 -8.90 -20.72 14.51
C ALA A 43 -8.63 -20.54 16.01
N ALA A 44 -9.55 -19.92 16.76
CA ALA A 44 -9.44 -19.77 18.20
C ALA A 44 -9.50 -21.13 18.91
N VAL A 45 -10.44 -21.99 18.52
CA VAL A 45 -10.57 -23.36 19.07
C VAL A 45 -9.30 -24.18 18.80
N LYS A 46 -8.79 -24.14 17.57
CA LYS A 46 -7.54 -24.83 17.21
C LYS A 46 -6.30 -24.32 17.96
N LYS A 47 -6.30 -23.06 18.39
CA LYS A 47 -5.20 -22.48 19.18
C LYS A 47 -5.27 -22.87 20.65
N THR A 48 -6.46 -23.12 21.18
CA THR A 48 -6.66 -23.56 22.56
C THR A 48 -6.50 -25.06 22.75
N GLU A 49 -6.61 -25.84 21.67
CA GLU A 49 -6.44 -27.30 21.67
C GLU A 49 -4.99 -27.77 21.43
N LYS A 50 -4.04 -26.85 21.26
CA LYS A 50 -2.61 -27.14 21.13
C LYS A 50 -1.86 -26.71 22.38
#